data_AF-A0A2N0T4P5-F1
#
_entry.id   AF-A0A2N0T4P5-F1
#
_cell.length_a   1.000
_cell.length_b   1.000
_cell.length_c   1.000
_cell.angle_alpha   90.00
_cell.angle_beta   90.00
_cell.angle_gamma   90.00
#
_symmetry.space_group_name_H-M   'P 1'
#
loop_
_entity.id
_entity.type
_entity.pdbx_description
1 polymer ?
#
loop_
_entity_poly.entity_id
_entity_poly.type
_entity_poly.pdbx_seq_one_letter_code
_entity_poly.pdbx_strand_id
1 'polypeptide(L)'
;MTVLRIDNDDGSCRLEIPGTNRRWSLILLRVPSFNGFSAYVTPQGGKLDENTPKTSVSDISDLISVRDFIDETIAQHNQGPISGRRTNPL
;
A
#
# COMPACT_ATOMS: atom_id res chain seq x y z
N MET A 1 6.78 -13.56 -16.05
CA MET A 1 5.78 -12.63 -16.63
C MET A 1 4.59 -12.63 -15.68
N THR A 2 4.48 -11.63 -14.82
CA THR A 2 3.37 -11.51 -13.87
C THR A 2 2.25 -10.75 -14.57
N VAL A 3 1.15 -11.42 -14.84
CA VAL A 3 -0.03 -10.80 -15.48
C VAL A 3 -0.83 -10.09 -14.40
N LEU A 4 -0.97 -8.77 -14.53
CA LEU A 4 -1.88 -7.95 -13.73
C LEU A 4 -3.32 -8.38 -14.05
N ARG A 5 -3.99 -9.04 -13.11
CA ARG A 5 -5.45 -9.24 -13.18
C ARG A 5 -6.10 -8.05 -12.49
N ILE A 6 -6.72 -7.18 -13.29
CA ILE A 6 -7.51 -6.05 -12.81
C ILE A 6 -8.96 -6.55 -12.74
N ASP A 7 -9.39 -6.99 -11.56
CA ASP A 7 -10.82 -7.20 -11.29
C ASP A 7 -11.47 -5.82 -11.17
N ASN A 8 -12.45 -5.53 -12.02
CA ASN A 8 -12.91 -4.18 -12.33
C ASN A 8 -14.31 -3.89 -11.76
N ASP A 9 -14.71 -4.57 -10.69
CA ASP A 9 -16.14 -4.72 -10.35
C ASP A 9 -16.75 -3.55 -9.56
N ASP A 10 -15.98 -2.67 -8.91
CA ASP A 10 -16.57 -1.63 -8.00
C ASP A 10 -15.78 -0.30 -7.93
N GLY A 11 -15.09 0.09 -9.01
CA GLY A 11 -14.22 1.28 -8.98
C GLY A 11 -12.97 1.12 -8.10
N SER A 12 -12.66 -0.14 -7.77
CA SER A 12 -11.43 -0.56 -7.12
C SER A 12 -10.67 -1.54 -8.02
N CYS A 13 -9.35 -1.47 -7.99
CA CYS A 13 -8.46 -2.42 -8.67
C CYS A 13 -7.49 -2.98 -7.62
N ARG A 14 -7.29 -4.30 -7.61
CA ARG A 14 -6.34 -4.97 -6.71
C ARG A 14 -5.20 -5.59 -7.50
N LEU A 15 -3.98 -5.30 -7.11
CA LEU A 15 -2.76 -5.91 -7.64
C LEU A 15 -2.02 -6.63 -6.52
N GLU A 16 -1.70 -7.90 -6.74
CA GLU A 16 -0.85 -8.66 -5.84
C GLU A 16 0.63 -8.37 -6.11
N ILE A 17 1.34 -7.89 -5.09
CA ILE A 17 2.78 -7.65 -5.10
C ILE A 17 3.47 -8.84 -4.42
N PRO A 18 4.30 -9.60 -5.16
CA PRO A 18 5.11 -10.65 -4.55
C PRO A 18 6.15 -10.01 -3.62
N GLY A 19 6.17 -10.43 -2.35
CA GLY A 19 7.21 -10.05 -1.40
C GLY A 19 8.02 -11.26 -0.95
N THR A 20 9.22 -11.01 -0.41
CA THR A 20 10.21 -12.05 -0.05
C THR A 20 9.71 -13.01 1.02
N ASN A 21 8.95 -12.51 2.01
CA ASN A 21 8.45 -13.30 3.15
C ASN A 21 6.92 -13.36 3.24
N ARG A 22 6.23 -12.53 2.48
CA ARG A 22 4.76 -12.39 2.49
C ARG A 22 4.29 -11.72 1.21
N ARG A 23 3.07 -12.05 0.80
CA ARG A 23 2.40 -11.41 -0.34
C ARG A 23 1.67 -10.16 0.14
N TRP A 24 1.65 -9.17 -0.73
CA TRP A 24 1.04 -7.86 -0.50
C TRP A 24 0.00 -7.58 -1.56
N SER A 25 -0.93 -6.69 -1.24
CA SER A 25 -1.91 -6.17 -2.19
C SER A 25 -1.77 -4.65 -2.26
N LEU A 26 -1.57 -4.15 -3.48
CA LEU A 26 -1.83 -2.76 -3.83
C LEU A 26 -3.30 -2.65 -4.24
N ILE A 27 -4.06 -1.79 -3.57
CA ILE A 27 -5.47 -1.53 -3.90
C ILE A 27 -5.58 -0.09 -4.37
N LEU A 28 -6.10 0.11 -5.58
CA LEU A 28 -6.37 1.41 -6.17
C LEU A 28 -7.88 1.65 -6.09
N LEU A 29 -8.31 2.71 -5.42
CA LEU A 29 -9.71 3.09 -5.30
C LEU A 29 -9.94 4.42 -5.99
N ARG A 30 -10.86 4.46 -6.95
CA ARG A 30 -11.29 5.72 -7.57
C ARG A 30 -12.03 6.54 -6.52
N VAL A 31 -11.65 7.80 -6.37
CA VAL A 31 -12.29 8.70 -5.40
C VAL A 31 -13.16 9.70 -6.17
N PRO A 32 -14.50 9.71 -6.00
CA PRO A 32 -15.37 10.57 -6.79
C PRO A 32 -15.14 12.09 -6.59
N SER A 33 -14.58 12.49 -5.45
CA SER A 33 -14.38 13.89 -5.07
C SER A 33 -13.13 14.54 -5.67
N PHE A 34 -12.24 13.78 -6.33
CA PHE A 34 -11.12 14.35 -7.09
C PHE A 34 -10.81 13.50 -8.33
N ASN A 35 -10.24 14.11 -9.37
CA ASN A 35 -9.92 13.40 -10.61
C ASN A 35 -8.67 12.53 -10.42
N GLY A 36 -8.81 11.38 -9.75
CA GLY A 36 -7.70 10.48 -9.45
C GLY A 36 -8.11 9.24 -8.66
N PHE A 37 -7.12 8.58 -8.05
CA PHE A 37 -7.31 7.39 -7.22
C PHE A 37 -6.49 7.44 -5.94
N SER A 38 -6.97 6.79 -4.89
CA SER A 38 -6.19 6.50 -3.69
C SER A 38 -5.56 5.12 -3.81
N ALA A 39 -4.26 5.03 -3.53
CA ALA A 39 -3.49 3.81 -3.52
C ALA A 39 -3.25 3.36 -2.07
N TYR A 40 -3.55 2.10 -1.79
CA TYR A 40 -3.42 1.47 -0.47
C TYR A 40 -2.50 0.26 -0.57
N VAL A 41 -1.70 0.01 0.47
CA VAL A 41 -0.87 -1.20 0.55
C VAL A 41 -1.23 -1.96 1.81
N THR A 42 -1.56 -3.24 1.66
CA THR A 42 -1.98 -4.12 2.75
C THR A 42 -1.41 -5.52 2.56
N PRO A 43 -1.16 -6.31 3.63
CA PRO A 43 -0.89 -7.73 3.47
C PRO A 43 -1.97 -8.42 2.63
N GLN A 44 -1.60 -9.46 1.86
CA GLN A 44 -2.57 -10.19 1.04
C GLN A 44 -3.75 -10.68 1.88
N GLY A 45 -4.97 -10.43 1.41
CA GLY A 45 -6.21 -10.75 2.13
C GLY A 45 -6.57 -9.78 3.27
N GLY A 46 -5.73 -8.77 3.53
CA GLY A 46 -6.03 -7.70 4.48
C GLY A 46 -7.24 -6.87 4.06
N LYS A 47 -8.01 -6.43 5.07
CA LYS A 47 -9.13 -5.50 4.90
C LYS A 47 -8.61 -4.07 4.94
N LEU A 48 -9.27 -3.18 4.21
CA LEU A 48 -9.04 -1.75 4.32
C LEU A 48 -9.79 -1.21 5.53
N ASP A 49 -9.10 -0.44 6.35
CA ASP A 49 -9.65 0.30 7.48
C ASP A 49 -9.08 1.73 7.51
N GLU A 50 -9.48 2.51 8.51
CA GLU A 50 -9.05 3.91 8.67
C GLU A 50 -7.54 4.08 8.90
N ASN A 51 -6.86 3.04 9.39
CA ASN A 51 -5.44 3.04 9.71
C ASN A 51 -4.59 2.48 8.57
N THR A 52 -5.22 1.99 7.50
CA THR A 52 -4.49 1.43 6.37
C THR A 52 -3.71 2.54 5.67
N PRO A 53 -2.39 2.39 5.50
CA PRO A 53 -1.58 3.38 4.79
C PRO A 53 -2.15 3.65 3.40
N LYS A 54 -2.21 4.92 3.02
CA LYS A 54 -2.69 5.35 1.72
C LYS A 54 -1.95 6.57 1.20
N THR A 55 -1.86 6.67 -0.12
CA THR A 55 -1.44 7.87 -0.85
C THR A 55 -2.46 8.19 -1.95
N SER A 56 -2.50 9.43 -2.42
CA SER A 56 -3.40 9.86 -3.49
C SER A 56 -2.62 10.13 -4.78
N VAL A 57 -3.22 9.75 -5.90
CA VAL A 57 -2.64 9.92 -7.25
C VAL A 57 -3.63 10.70 -8.09
N SER A 58 -3.18 11.86 -8.57
CA SER A 58 -3.94 12.76 -9.44
C SER A 58 -3.21 13.07 -10.75
N ASP A 59 -1.89 12.88 -10.80
CA ASP A 59 -1.05 13.07 -11.99
C ASP A 59 -0.13 11.84 -12.19
N ILE A 60 0.40 11.66 -13.41
CA ILE A 60 1.39 10.64 -13.75
C ILE A 60 2.70 10.80 -12.96
N SER A 61 3.05 12.03 -12.56
CA SER A 61 4.20 12.28 -11.67
C SER A 61 4.04 11.60 -10.30
N ASP A 62 2.80 11.45 -9.83
CA ASP A 62 2.49 10.85 -8.54
C ASP A 62 2.73 9.33 -8.56
N LEU A 63 2.88 8.71 -9.73
CA LEU A 63 3.21 7.28 -9.85
C LEU A 63 4.59 6.94 -9.28
N ILE A 64 5.55 7.86 -9.35
CA ILE A 64 6.86 7.68 -8.69
C ILE A 64 6.65 7.63 -7.18
N SER A 65 5.82 8.53 -6.65
CA SER A 65 5.46 8.55 -5.23
C SER A 65 4.69 7.29 -4.78
N VAL A 66 3.90 6.67 -5.65
CA VAL A 66 3.27 5.36 -5.35
C VAL A 66 4.31 4.27 -5.16
N ARG A 67 5.36 4.25 -6.00
CA ARG A 67 6.43 3.26 -5.85
C ARG A 67 7.17 3.44 -4.52
N ASP A 68 7.60 4.66 -4.20
CA ASP A 68 8.30 4.94 -2.96
C ASP A 68 7.41 4.62 -1.75
N PHE A 69 6.13 4.96 -1.82
CA PHE A 69 5.13 4.60 -0.81
C PHE A 69 4.99 3.08 -0.59
N ILE A 70 4.99 2.28 -1.66
CA ILE A 70 4.95 0.81 -1.56
C ILE A 70 6.21 0.30 -0.83
N ASP A 71 7.39 0.75 -1.26
CA ASP A 71 8.66 0.30 -0.70
C ASP A 71 8.77 0.66 0.79
N GLU A 72 8.41 1.89 1.17
CA GLU A 72 8.38 2.37 2.56
C GLU A 72 7.38 1.60 3.42
N THR A 73 6.15 1.41 2.95
CA THR A 73 5.10 0.70 3.72
C THR A 73 5.50 -0.75 3.98
N ILE A 74 6.05 -1.42 2.97
CA ILE A 74 6.53 -2.79 3.10
C ILE A 74 7.72 -2.85 4.07
N ALA A 75 8.67 -1.92 3.96
CA ALA A 75 9.84 -1.85 4.84
C ALA A 75 9.45 -1.63 6.31
N GLN A 76 8.64 -0.61 6.59
CA GLN A 76 8.18 -0.28 7.96
C GLN A 76 7.46 -1.46 8.60
N HIS A 77 6.55 -2.10 7.87
CA HIS A 77 5.80 -3.21 8.41
C HIS A 77 6.69 -4.47 8.59
N ASN A 78 7.71 -4.68 7.75
CA ASN A 78 8.64 -5.80 7.90
C ASN A 78 9.59 -5.61 9.10
N GLN A 79 9.85 -4.37 9.53
CA GLN A 79 10.67 -4.07 10.69
C GLN A 79 10.00 -4.42 12.03
N GLY A 80 8.70 -4.80 12.02
CA GLY A 80 7.92 -5.01 13.24
C GLY A 80 7.70 -3.68 14.01
N PRO A 81 6.95 -3.68 15.12
CA PRO A 81 7.00 -2.54 16.03
C PRO A 81 8.46 -2.30 16.41
N ILE A 82 8.90 -1.04 16.44
CA ILE A 82 10.23 -0.65 16.91
C ILE A 82 10.34 -1.07 18.39
N SER A 83 10.74 -2.33 18.61
CA SER A 83 11.11 -2.83 19.92
C SER A 83 12.44 -2.20 20.27
N GLY A 84 12.39 -1.18 21.12
CA GLY A 84 13.59 -0.61 21.74
C GLY A 84 13.69 0.90 21.68
N ARG A 85 12.73 1.63 22.27
CA ARG A 85 13.14 2.77 23.09
C ARG A 85 13.96 2.16 24.23
N ARG A 86 15.28 2.07 24.06
CA ARG A 86 16.21 1.86 25.18
C ARG A 86 16.03 3.04 26.13
N THR A 87 15.08 2.92 27.06
CA THR A 87 15.15 3.68 28.30
C THR A 87 16.33 3.08 29.05
N ASN A 88 17.47 3.76 28.97
CA ASN A 88 18.58 3.53 29.88
C ASN A 88 18.03 3.70 31.30
N PRO A 89 18.12 2.70 32.19
CA PRO A 89 17.90 2.96 33.60
C PRO A 89 19.13 3.71 34.12
N LEU A 90 18.91 4.89 34.69
CA LEU A 90 19.78 5.47 35.71
C LEU A 90 19.20 5.11 37.07
#